data_AF-A0AAW0BC84-F1
#
_entry.id   AF-A0AAW0BC84-F1
#
_cell.length_a   1.000
_cell.length_b   1.000
_cell.length_c   1.000
_cell.angle_alpha   90.00
_cell.angle_beta   90.00
_cell.angle_gamma   90.00
#
_symmetry.space_group_name_H-M   'P 1'
#
loop_
_entity.id
_entity.type
_entity.pdbx_description
1 polymer ?
#
loop_
_entity_poly.entity_id
_entity_poly.type
_entity_poly.pdbx_seq_one_letter_code
_entity_poly.pdbx_strand_id
1 'polypeptide(L)'
;MISVTLFSLALLLARSANAATQLDLEAIQAHFTQALIVPALIPTFDPTAVLSAAFSGAEASTGQHMDQKAVGPKPVVTVSSVQDSSLSGNFTIAMVDADVVGTDYGADGVNRHWLENGVTISDGSVSDTSANVITAYAGPGPASGSGPHRYVILLYAQPSTFSAPADLSAPVDGVHKFDLNAYVKDSGLGALVAANYFTVEVGTDSTSLPVTSAVITSTLASAQSSAGPSGSHSGSASASAPAPSNPPNNAVAAKIEMTVAILAAGLSLALL
;
A
#
# COMPACT_ATOMS: atom_id res chain seq x y z
N MET A 1 -32.57 -38.61 -32.04
CA MET A 1 -32.94 -37.47 -31.18
C MET A 1 -31.83 -37.29 -30.14
N ILE A 2 -31.25 -36.10 -30.15
CA ILE A 2 -30.47 -35.42 -29.09
C ILE A 2 -29.14 -36.05 -28.67
N SER A 3 -28.09 -35.56 -29.35
CA SER A 3 -26.72 -35.46 -28.86
C SER A 3 -26.69 -34.58 -27.60
N VAL A 4 -26.04 -35.06 -26.53
CA VAL A 4 -25.71 -34.23 -25.35
C VAL A 4 -24.19 -34.23 -25.22
N THR A 5 -23.58 -33.24 -25.86
CA THR A 5 -22.21 -32.81 -25.56
C THR A 5 -22.21 -32.20 -24.16
N LEU A 6 -21.63 -32.90 -23.18
CA LEU A 6 -21.28 -32.31 -21.89
C LEU A 6 -20.19 -31.26 -22.11
N PHE A 7 -20.59 -29.99 -22.07
CA PHE A 7 -19.67 -28.87 -22.00
C PHE A 7 -19.20 -28.76 -20.54
N SER A 8 -18.15 -29.50 -20.19
CA SER A 8 -17.44 -29.29 -18.93
C SER A 8 -16.69 -27.97 -19.03
N LEU A 9 -17.30 -26.89 -18.53
CA LEU A 9 -16.63 -25.62 -18.30
C LEU A 9 -15.67 -25.78 -17.11
N ALA A 10 -14.51 -26.41 -17.36
CA ALA A 10 -13.38 -26.32 -16.47
C ALA A 10 -12.81 -24.90 -16.61
N LEU A 11 -13.22 -24.00 -15.71
CA LEU A 11 -12.57 -22.71 -15.54
C LEU A 11 -11.17 -22.98 -14.98
N LEU A 12 -10.21 -23.18 -15.90
CA LEU A 12 -8.80 -23.30 -15.58
C LEU A 12 -8.29 -21.91 -15.17
N LEU A 13 -8.44 -21.58 -13.90
CA LEU A 13 -7.68 -20.48 -13.29
C LEU A 13 -6.22 -20.94 -13.17
N ALA A 14 -5.49 -20.88 -14.28
CA ALA A 14 -4.04 -20.81 -14.23
C ALA A 14 -3.71 -19.43 -13.63
N ARG A 15 -3.68 -19.33 -12.29
CA ARG A 15 -3.10 -18.18 -11.62
C ARG A 15 -1.62 -18.19 -11.96
N SER A 16 -1.17 -17.19 -12.72
CA SER A 16 0.25 -16.88 -12.82
C SER A 16 0.78 -16.68 -11.40
N ALA A 17 1.85 -17.39 -11.04
CA ALA A 17 2.43 -17.38 -9.69
C ALA A 17 3.01 -16.02 -9.24
N ASN A 18 2.80 -14.97 -10.05
CA ASN A 18 3.45 -13.66 -9.94
C ASN A 18 2.46 -12.49 -9.92
N ALA A 19 1.14 -12.73 -10.03
CA ALA A 19 0.15 -11.67 -9.96
C ALA A 19 -0.08 -11.26 -8.50
N ALA A 20 0.03 -9.96 -8.22
CA ALA A 20 -0.32 -9.43 -6.90
C ALA A 20 -1.83 -9.61 -6.65
N THR A 21 -2.23 -9.67 -5.40
CA THR A 21 -3.63 -9.83 -5.00
C THR A 21 -4.21 -8.53 -4.45
N GLN A 22 -5.54 -8.45 -4.41
CA GLN A 22 -6.23 -7.32 -3.75
C GLN A 22 -5.82 -7.18 -2.28
N LEU A 23 -5.55 -8.30 -1.60
CA LEU A 23 -5.08 -8.31 -0.22
C LEU A 23 -3.72 -7.63 -0.08
N ASP A 24 -2.83 -7.77 -1.08
CA ASP A 24 -1.52 -7.14 -1.06
C ASP A 24 -1.63 -5.61 -1.19
N LEU A 25 -2.60 -5.11 -1.98
CA LEU A 25 -2.90 -3.68 -2.08
C LEU A 25 -3.45 -3.11 -0.77
N GLU A 26 -4.38 -3.82 -0.15
CA GLU A 26 -4.94 -3.41 1.15
C GLU A 26 -3.86 -3.42 2.24
N ALA A 27 -2.96 -4.42 2.22
CA ALA A 27 -1.85 -4.52 3.16
C ALA A 27 -0.86 -3.34 3.00
N ILE A 28 -0.47 -3.00 1.77
CA ILE A 28 0.45 -1.86 1.54
C ILE A 28 -0.21 -0.53 1.92
N GLN A 29 -1.50 -0.34 1.64
CA GLN A 29 -2.25 0.85 2.06
C GLN A 29 -2.30 0.99 3.59
N ALA A 30 -2.55 -0.12 4.31
CA ALA A 30 -2.53 -0.15 5.76
C ALA A 30 -1.13 0.21 6.31
N HIS A 31 -0.07 -0.33 5.71
CA HIS A 31 1.31 -0.02 6.08
C HIS A 31 1.65 1.47 5.90
N PHE A 32 1.23 2.09 4.79
CA PHE A 32 1.48 3.51 4.52
C PHE A 32 0.73 4.42 5.51
N THR A 33 -0.48 4.03 5.91
CA THR A 33 -1.24 4.74 6.94
C THR A 33 -0.59 4.60 8.31
N GLN A 34 -0.21 3.37 8.70
CA GLN A 34 0.42 3.10 10.00
C GLN A 34 1.77 3.80 10.14
N ALA A 35 2.52 3.89 9.05
CA ALA A 35 3.81 4.57 9.02
C ALA A 35 3.70 6.10 8.91
N LEU A 36 2.50 6.68 8.94
CA LEU A 36 2.26 8.12 8.72
C LEU A 36 2.86 8.63 7.40
N ILE A 37 2.96 7.79 6.38
CA ILE A 37 3.30 8.22 5.01
C ILE A 37 2.05 8.82 4.36
N VAL A 38 0.88 8.26 4.66
CA VAL A 38 -0.43 8.84 4.36
C VAL A 38 -1.06 9.33 5.68
N PRO A 39 -1.59 10.55 5.78
CA PRO A 39 -1.66 11.58 4.74
C PRO A 39 -0.46 12.54 4.76
N ALA A 40 0.57 12.28 5.58
CA ALA A 40 1.67 13.21 5.73
C ALA A 40 2.39 13.36 4.39
N LEU A 41 3.30 12.44 4.01
CA LEU A 41 4.13 12.58 2.81
C LEU A 41 3.30 12.77 1.53
N ILE A 42 2.27 11.94 1.40
CA ILE A 42 1.35 11.92 0.27
C ILE A 42 -0.09 11.98 0.78
N PRO A 43 -0.96 12.76 0.14
CA PRO A 43 -2.32 12.99 0.65
C PRO A 43 -3.20 11.74 0.59
N THR A 44 -2.99 10.89 -0.42
CA THR A 44 -3.79 9.68 -0.68
C THR A 44 -2.94 8.61 -1.34
N PHE A 45 -3.27 7.34 -1.12
CA PHE A 45 -2.62 6.22 -1.80
C PHE A 45 -3.65 5.14 -2.17
N ASP A 46 -3.89 4.98 -3.48
CA ASP A 46 -4.79 3.98 -4.05
C ASP A 46 -4.01 3.16 -5.11
N PRO A 47 -3.14 2.24 -4.66
CA PRO A 47 -2.25 1.51 -5.56
C PRO A 47 -3.04 0.53 -6.43
N THR A 48 -2.59 0.36 -7.67
CA THR A 48 -3.09 -0.68 -8.57
C THR A 48 -2.09 -1.80 -8.79
N ALA A 49 -0.88 -1.65 -8.25
CA ALA A 49 0.20 -2.63 -8.31
C ALA A 49 1.06 -2.59 -7.04
N VAL A 50 1.78 -3.69 -6.80
CA VAL A 50 2.72 -3.85 -5.68
C VAL A 50 4.14 -3.64 -6.20
N LEU A 51 4.92 -2.81 -5.52
CA LEU A 51 6.33 -2.54 -5.85
C LEU A 51 7.24 -3.34 -4.91
N SER A 52 8.20 -4.07 -5.48
CA SER A 52 9.32 -4.67 -4.74
C SER A 52 10.64 -3.99 -5.11
N ALA A 53 11.55 -3.90 -4.15
CA ALA A 53 12.87 -3.32 -4.33
C ALA A 53 13.93 -4.27 -3.79
N ALA A 54 14.78 -4.78 -4.68
CA ALA A 54 15.84 -5.71 -4.36
C ALA A 54 17.19 -5.00 -4.32
N PHE A 55 17.87 -5.05 -3.18
CA PHE A 55 19.17 -4.45 -2.93
C PHE A 55 20.23 -5.53 -2.74
N SER A 56 21.21 -5.61 -3.65
CA SER A 56 22.29 -6.59 -3.56
C SER A 56 21.84 -8.04 -3.26
N GLY A 57 20.65 -8.43 -3.77
CA GLY A 57 20.05 -9.76 -3.59
C GLY A 57 19.11 -9.91 -2.38
N ALA A 58 18.90 -8.86 -1.57
CA ALA A 58 17.92 -8.84 -0.50
C ALA A 58 16.71 -7.97 -0.90
N GLU A 59 15.52 -8.55 -0.89
CA GLU A 59 14.26 -7.81 -1.08
C GLU A 59 13.95 -6.99 0.18
N ALA A 60 13.63 -5.72 -0.01
CA ALA A 60 13.13 -4.86 1.06
C ALA A 60 11.63 -5.07 1.24
N SER A 61 11.26 -5.88 2.24
CA SER A 61 9.86 -6.00 2.64
C SER A 61 9.35 -4.65 3.16
N THR A 62 8.05 -4.39 3.01
CA THR A 62 7.48 -3.11 3.43
C THR A 62 7.71 -2.84 4.92
N GLY A 63 8.31 -1.69 5.22
CA GLY A 63 8.65 -1.27 6.57
C GLY A 63 9.77 -2.04 7.23
N GLN A 64 10.49 -2.89 6.49
CA GLN A 64 11.63 -3.62 7.00
C GLN A 64 12.76 -2.66 7.39
N HIS A 65 13.42 -2.94 8.52
CA HIS A 65 14.70 -2.32 8.84
C HIS A 65 15.82 -2.94 8.00
N MET A 66 16.52 -2.09 7.25
CA MET A 66 17.58 -2.48 6.33
C MET A 66 18.93 -1.95 6.81
N ASP A 67 19.98 -2.76 6.66
CA ASP A 67 21.34 -2.32 6.89
C ASP A 67 21.72 -1.22 5.89
N GLN A 68 22.25 -0.09 6.38
CA GLN A 68 22.65 1.05 5.55
C GLN A 68 23.53 0.64 4.35
N LYS A 69 24.49 -0.27 4.60
CA LYS A 69 25.40 -0.75 3.55
C LYS A 69 24.67 -1.59 2.48
N ALA A 70 23.66 -2.36 2.88
CA ALA A 70 22.92 -3.22 1.96
C ALA A 70 22.11 -2.38 0.95
N VAL A 71 21.56 -1.26 1.40
CA VAL A 71 20.76 -0.33 0.57
C VAL A 71 21.58 0.82 -0.04
N GLY A 72 22.91 0.77 0.10
CA GLY A 72 23.82 1.74 -0.51
C GLY A 72 23.79 1.75 -2.04
N PRO A 73 23.75 0.60 -2.72
CA PRO A 73 23.57 0.51 -4.17
C PRO A 73 22.12 0.77 -4.63
N LYS A 74 21.94 1.18 -5.89
CA LYS A 74 20.61 1.35 -6.51
C LYS A 74 19.87 0.00 -6.57
N PRO A 75 18.58 -0.07 -6.20
CA PRO A 75 17.84 -1.33 -6.23
C PRO A 75 17.45 -1.73 -7.65
N VAL A 76 17.18 -3.03 -7.82
CA VAL A 76 16.34 -3.51 -8.92
C VAL A 76 14.88 -3.40 -8.46
N VAL A 77 14.05 -2.72 -9.25
CA VAL A 77 12.64 -2.49 -8.90
C VAL A 77 11.75 -3.35 -9.79
N THR A 78 10.85 -4.09 -9.16
CA THR A 78 9.83 -4.89 -9.83
C THR A 78 8.43 -4.46 -9.38
N VAL A 79 7.46 -4.70 -10.25
CA VAL A 79 6.07 -4.29 -10.07
C VAL A 79 5.16 -5.41 -10.53
N SER A 80 4.24 -5.82 -9.65
CA SER A 80 3.21 -6.80 -9.94
C SER A 80 1.84 -6.14 -9.92
N SER A 81 1.15 -6.12 -11.07
CA SER A 81 -0.22 -5.62 -11.18
C SER A 81 -1.21 -6.62 -10.57
N VAL A 82 -2.29 -6.11 -9.97
CA VAL A 82 -3.40 -6.94 -9.45
C VAL A 82 -4.45 -7.22 -10.51
N GLN A 83 -4.54 -6.36 -11.52
CA GLN A 83 -5.34 -6.59 -12.70
C GLN A 83 -4.44 -7.20 -13.77
N ASP A 84 -4.93 -8.17 -14.54
CA ASP A 84 -4.23 -8.82 -15.67
C ASP A 84 -3.97 -7.84 -16.86
N SER A 85 -3.98 -6.53 -16.57
CA SER A 85 -3.58 -5.44 -17.44
C SER A 85 -2.10 -5.17 -17.25
N SER A 86 -1.37 -5.19 -18.37
CA SER A 86 0.02 -4.75 -18.38
C SER A 86 0.10 -3.25 -18.08
N LEU A 87 0.96 -2.88 -17.12
CA LEU A 87 1.37 -1.51 -16.96
C LEU A 87 2.18 -1.11 -18.19
N SER A 88 1.74 -0.09 -18.90
CA SER A 88 2.35 0.38 -20.14
C SER A 88 2.46 1.90 -20.15
N GLY A 89 3.38 2.41 -20.97
CA GLY A 89 3.72 3.82 -21.01
C GLY A 89 4.92 4.17 -20.15
N ASN A 90 5.06 5.46 -19.87
CA ASN A 90 6.15 6.01 -19.08
C ASN A 90 5.71 6.20 -17.63
N PHE A 91 6.69 6.11 -16.74
CA PHE A 91 6.52 6.34 -15.32
C PHE A 91 7.63 7.25 -14.81
N THR A 92 7.38 7.86 -13.67
CA THR A 92 8.40 8.54 -12.87
C THR A 92 8.63 7.75 -11.61
N ILE A 93 9.89 7.41 -11.35
CA ILE A 93 10.31 6.77 -10.10
C ILE A 93 11.05 7.79 -9.23
N ALA A 94 10.73 7.79 -7.95
CA ALA A 94 11.39 8.64 -6.97
C ALA A 94 11.67 7.86 -5.69
N MET A 95 12.76 8.19 -5.00
CA MET A 95 12.99 7.81 -3.61
C MET A 95 13.17 9.06 -2.76
N VAL A 96 12.43 9.12 -1.65
CA VAL A 96 12.51 10.22 -0.68
C VAL A 96 12.68 9.69 0.74
N ASP A 97 13.42 10.42 1.56
CA ASP A 97 13.48 10.24 3.01
C ASP A 97 12.38 11.09 3.64
N ALA A 98 11.37 10.42 4.18
CA ALA A 98 10.23 11.01 4.88
C ALA A 98 10.52 11.25 6.36
N ASP A 99 11.78 11.30 6.76
CA ASP A 99 12.24 11.51 8.13
C ASP A 99 11.91 10.34 9.08
N VAL A 100 12.28 10.52 10.34
CA VAL A 100 12.17 9.54 11.43
C VAL A 100 10.75 8.96 11.52
N VAL A 101 10.65 7.65 11.79
CA VAL A 101 9.36 6.98 12.03
C VAL A 101 8.57 7.73 13.10
N GLY A 102 7.29 8.03 12.80
CA GLY A 102 6.38 8.71 13.73
C GLY A 102 6.43 10.24 13.68
N THR A 103 7.27 10.84 12.84
CA THR A 103 7.28 12.28 12.62
C THR A 103 6.49 12.67 11.36
N ASP A 104 6.11 13.95 11.29
CA ASP A 104 5.71 14.60 10.04
C ASP A 104 6.95 15.23 9.39
N TYR A 105 6.96 15.28 8.07
CA TYR A 105 7.93 16.03 7.28
C TYR A 105 7.37 17.46 7.19
N GLY A 106 7.81 18.34 8.09
CA GLY A 106 7.26 19.70 8.21
C GLY A 106 7.42 20.55 6.93
N ALA A 107 7.25 21.86 7.05
CA ALA A 107 7.34 22.80 5.92
C ALA A 107 8.69 22.77 5.15
N ASP A 108 9.72 22.15 5.72
CA ASP A 108 11.06 22.01 5.14
C ASP A 108 11.14 20.95 4.02
N GLY A 109 10.05 20.22 3.75
CA GLY A 109 9.97 19.19 2.71
C GLY A 109 10.74 17.91 3.05
N VAL A 110 10.85 17.01 2.08
CA VAL A 110 11.59 15.75 2.21
C VAL A 110 12.98 15.84 1.58
N ASN A 111 13.83 14.85 1.86
CA ASN A 111 15.10 14.72 1.15
C ASN A 111 14.93 13.75 -0.02
N ARG A 112 15.17 14.20 -1.25
CA ARG A 112 15.16 13.38 -2.45
C ARG A 112 16.50 12.68 -2.62
N HIS A 113 16.42 11.36 -2.73
CA HIS A 113 17.56 10.47 -2.93
C HIS A 113 17.64 9.93 -4.35
N TRP A 114 16.52 9.93 -5.08
CA TRP A 114 16.46 9.39 -6.43
C TRP A 114 15.27 10.01 -7.17
N LEU A 115 15.46 10.37 -8.45
CA LEU A 115 14.38 10.82 -9.33
C LEU A 115 14.75 10.59 -10.79
N GLU A 116 13.96 9.78 -11.47
CA GLU A 116 14.09 9.48 -12.89
C GLU A 116 12.71 9.54 -13.57
N ASN A 117 12.65 10.20 -14.71
CA ASN A 117 11.42 10.35 -15.52
C ASN A 117 11.52 9.52 -16.78
N GLY A 118 10.42 8.92 -17.22
CA GLY A 118 10.39 8.10 -18.43
C GLY A 118 10.97 6.71 -18.22
N VAL A 119 10.90 6.17 -17.00
CA VAL A 119 11.13 4.73 -16.80
C VAL A 119 9.98 3.95 -17.43
N THR A 120 10.27 2.73 -17.88
CA THR A 120 9.29 1.84 -18.51
C THR A 120 9.17 0.55 -17.71
N ILE A 121 8.09 -0.19 -17.90
CA ILE A 121 7.87 -1.49 -17.24
C ILE A 121 7.78 -2.57 -18.31
N SER A 122 8.63 -3.59 -18.20
CA SER A 122 8.59 -4.77 -19.08
C SER A 122 8.71 -6.03 -18.22
N ASP A 123 7.79 -6.98 -18.41
CA ASP A 123 7.75 -8.24 -17.65
C ASP A 123 7.80 -8.04 -16.13
N GLY A 124 7.17 -6.96 -15.65
CA GLY A 124 7.17 -6.57 -14.24
C GLY A 124 8.46 -5.92 -13.75
N SER A 125 9.51 -5.79 -14.56
CA SER A 125 10.73 -5.07 -14.19
C SER A 125 10.64 -3.60 -14.62
N VAL A 126 11.01 -2.69 -13.73
CA VAL A 126 11.22 -1.28 -14.08
C VAL A 126 12.56 -1.14 -14.79
N SER A 127 12.57 -0.48 -15.94
CA SER A 127 13.76 -0.18 -16.74
C SER A 127 13.95 1.33 -16.87
N ASP A 128 15.16 1.76 -16.57
CA ASP A 128 15.65 3.14 -16.64
C ASP A 128 16.47 3.43 -17.91
N THR A 129 16.58 2.48 -18.83
CA THR A 129 17.48 2.57 -20.00
C THR A 129 17.20 3.81 -20.87
N SER A 130 15.94 4.23 -20.95
CA SER A 130 15.51 5.42 -21.68
C SER A 130 15.12 6.59 -20.77
N ALA A 131 15.36 6.46 -19.46
CA ALA A 131 14.90 7.44 -18.50
C ALA A 131 15.81 8.68 -18.46
N ASN A 132 15.19 9.82 -18.22
CA ASN A 132 15.88 11.07 -17.92
C ASN A 132 16.20 11.11 -16.44
N VAL A 133 17.47 10.97 -16.10
CA VAL A 133 17.96 11.04 -14.72
C VAL A 133 17.97 12.50 -14.27
N ILE A 134 17.21 12.81 -13.21
CA ILE A 134 17.19 14.12 -12.58
C ILE A 134 18.00 14.10 -11.29
N THR A 135 17.91 13.02 -10.53
CA THR A 135 18.76 12.80 -9.36
C THR A 135 19.21 11.35 -9.36
N ALA A 136 20.51 11.14 -9.52
CA ALA A 136 21.09 9.81 -9.44
C ALA A 136 20.84 9.21 -8.06
N TYR A 137 20.65 7.90 -7.99
CA TYR A 137 20.39 7.21 -6.73
C TYR A 137 21.53 7.47 -5.72
N ALA A 138 21.17 8.06 -4.58
CA ALA A 138 22.01 8.20 -3.41
C ALA A 138 21.46 7.30 -2.29
N GLY A 139 22.26 6.35 -1.82
CA GLY A 139 21.86 5.43 -0.76
C GLY A 139 21.46 6.14 0.54
N PRO A 140 20.64 5.50 1.38
CA PRO A 140 20.31 5.95 2.73
C PRO A 140 21.52 6.32 3.59
N GLY A 141 21.37 7.40 4.35
CA GLY A 141 22.42 7.92 5.23
C GLY A 141 21.87 8.87 6.28
N PRO A 142 20.93 8.41 7.13
CA PRO A 142 20.38 9.26 8.18
C PRO A 142 21.47 9.66 9.18
N ALA A 143 21.25 10.76 9.89
CA ALA A 143 22.21 11.23 10.89
C ALA A 143 22.36 10.20 12.02
N SER A 144 23.58 9.99 12.51
CA SER A 144 23.82 9.03 13.58
C SER A 144 23.03 9.41 14.85
N GLY A 145 22.20 8.49 15.33
CA GLY A 145 21.34 8.69 16.50
C GLY A 145 20.07 9.51 16.27
N SER A 146 19.69 9.83 15.02
CA SER A 146 18.39 10.47 14.75
C SER A 146 17.21 9.50 14.85
N GLY A 147 17.46 8.19 14.87
CA GLY A 147 16.45 7.14 14.82
C GLY A 147 16.26 6.56 13.42
N PRO A 148 15.29 5.67 13.22
CA PRO A 148 15.02 5.03 11.94
C PRO A 148 14.28 5.99 11.01
N HIS A 149 14.87 6.32 9.86
CA HIS A 149 14.26 7.14 8.81
C HIS A 149 13.47 6.27 7.83
N ARG A 150 12.37 6.79 7.29
CA ARG A 150 11.52 6.10 6.30
C ARG A 150 11.93 6.47 4.88
N TYR A 151 12.50 5.52 4.14
CA TYR A 151 12.86 5.68 2.73
C TYR A 151 11.74 5.13 1.85
N VAL A 152 11.04 6.02 1.17
CA VAL A 152 9.83 5.71 0.39
C VAL A 152 10.17 5.74 -1.10
N ILE A 153 9.99 4.61 -1.78
CA ILE A 153 10.10 4.48 -3.23
C ILE A 153 8.70 4.60 -3.82
N LEU A 154 8.53 5.55 -4.74
CA LEU A 154 7.26 5.92 -5.34
C LEU A 154 7.34 5.76 -6.85
N LEU A 155 6.29 5.20 -7.47
CA LEU A 155 6.18 5.05 -8.90
C LEU A 155 4.88 5.69 -9.41
N TYR A 156 5.01 6.82 -10.10
CA TYR A 156 3.90 7.59 -10.64
C TYR A 156 3.70 7.32 -12.12
N ALA A 157 2.44 7.26 -12.57
CA ALA A 157 2.12 7.24 -13.99
C ALA A 157 2.51 8.56 -14.65
N GLN A 158 3.16 8.51 -15.81
CA GLN A 158 3.58 9.69 -16.56
C GLN A 158 2.69 9.89 -17.80
N PRO A 159 1.63 10.71 -17.72
CA PRO A 159 0.75 10.96 -18.86
C PRO A 159 1.49 11.72 -19.97
N SER A 160 0.90 11.77 -21.17
CA SER A 160 1.48 12.52 -22.31
C SER A 160 1.56 14.04 -22.08
N THR A 161 0.79 14.56 -21.11
CA THR A 161 0.82 15.96 -20.66
C THR A 161 1.93 16.25 -19.65
N PHE A 162 2.67 15.22 -19.21
CA PHE A 162 3.76 15.40 -18.26
C PHE A 162 4.82 16.36 -18.80
N SER A 163 5.28 17.27 -17.94
CA SER A 163 6.40 18.16 -18.22
C SER A 163 7.21 18.37 -16.95
N ALA A 164 8.47 17.91 -16.93
CA ALA A 164 9.33 18.15 -15.78
C ALA A 164 9.52 19.67 -15.53
N PRO A 165 9.51 20.14 -14.26
CA PRO A 165 9.87 21.50 -13.89
C PRO A 165 11.28 21.85 -14.37
N ALA A 166 11.50 23.11 -14.76
CA ALA A 166 12.74 23.55 -15.39
C ALA A 166 13.98 23.35 -14.49
N ASP A 167 13.83 23.57 -13.19
CA ASP A 167 14.85 23.37 -12.15
C ASP A 167 15.12 21.88 -11.82
N LEU A 168 14.26 20.98 -12.32
CA LEU A 168 14.33 19.53 -12.14
C LEU A 168 14.32 18.80 -13.48
N SER A 169 15.10 19.35 -14.43
CA SER A 169 15.23 18.86 -15.80
C SER A 169 16.62 18.34 -16.16
N ALA A 170 17.59 18.49 -15.26
CA ALA A 170 18.99 18.09 -15.45
C ALA A 170 19.48 17.21 -14.30
N PRO A 171 20.43 16.29 -14.55
CA PRO A 171 20.94 15.38 -13.53
C PRO A 171 21.76 16.12 -12.47
N VAL A 172 21.50 15.80 -11.21
CA VAL A 172 22.33 16.15 -10.06
C VAL A 172 22.69 14.89 -9.26
N ASP A 173 23.83 14.95 -8.56
CA ASP A 173 24.27 13.90 -7.65
C ASP A 173 23.91 14.25 -6.20
N GLY A 174 23.80 13.21 -5.36
CA GLY A 174 23.59 13.36 -3.93
C GLY A 174 22.14 13.66 -3.54
N VAL A 175 21.97 14.03 -2.27
CA VAL A 175 20.66 14.20 -1.63
C VAL A 175 20.28 15.68 -1.63
N HIS A 176 19.04 15.99 -2.03
CA HIS A 176 18.56 17.38 -2.17
C HIS A 176 17.21 17.58 -1.49
N LYS A 177 16.93 18.79 -1.00
CA LYS A 177 15.58 19.13 -0.51
C LYS A 177 14.56 19.08 -1.64
N PHE A 178 13.37 18.61 -1.32
CA PHE A 178 12.35 18.32 -2.31
C PHE A 178 10.93 18.47 -1.77
N ASP A 179 10.12 19.20 -2.52
CA ASP A 179 8.68 19.21 -2.36
C ASP A 179 8.08 18.21 -3.36
N LEU A 180 7.82 16.99 -2.88
CA LEU A 180 7.22 15.93 -3.69
C LEU A 180 5.84 16.31 -4.21
N ASN A 181 5.02 16.99 -3.40
CA ASN A 181 3.64 17.30 -3.77
C ASN A 181 3.59 18.43 -4.81
N ALA A 182 4.45 19.46 -4.66
CA ALA A 182 4.63 20.47 -5.70
C ALA A 182 5.15 19.84 -6.99
N TYR A 183 6.14 18.94 -6.91
CA TYR A 183 6.65 18.24 -8.10
C TYR A 183 5.55 17.47 -8.83
N VAL A 184 4.77 16.64 -8.12
CA VAL A 184 3.68 15.85 -8.70
C VAL A 184 2.65 16.77 -9.38
N LYS A 185 2.27 17.86 -8.71
CA LYS A 185 1.31 18.83 -9.22
C LYS A 185 1.83 19.58 -10.45
N ASP A 186 3.01 20.17 -10.35
CA ASP A 186 3.56 21.09 -11.36
C ASP A 186 4.02 20.35 -12.61
N SER A 187 4.45 19.09 -12.44
CA SER A 187 4.81 18.24 -13.57
C SER A 187 3.63 17.59 -14.27
N GLY A 188 2.44 17.61 -13.66
CA GLY A 188 1.24 16.93 -14.16
C GLY A 188 1.35 15.41 -14.09
N LEU A 189 2.06 14.87 -13.08
CA LEU A 189 2.10 13.43 -12.85
C LEU A 189 0.69 12.87 -12.57
N GLY A 190 0.49 11.63 -13.00
CA GLY A 190 -0.75 10.89 -12.79
C GLY A 190 -0.81 10.22 -11.42
N ALA A 191 -1.57 9.13 -11.34
CA ALA A 191 -1.74 8.37 -10.11
C ALA A 191 -0.41 7.76 -9.62
N LEU A 192 -0.27 7.67 -8.29
CA LEU A 192 0.76 6.86 -7.63
C LEU A 192 0.36 5.39 -7.76
N VAL A 193 0.97 4.70 -8.72
CA VAL A 193 0.54 3.37 -9.20
C VAL A 193 0.97 2.26 -8.24
N ALA A 194 2.18 2.42 -7.70
CA ALA A 194 2.77 1.52 -6.73
C ALA A 194 3.79 2.29 -5.88
N ALA A 195 4.00 1.83 -4.66
CA ALA A 195 5.03 2.36 -3.77
C ALA A 195 5.45 1.28 -2.76
N ASN A 196 6.64 1.43 -2.21
CA ASN A 196 7.12 0.63 -1.09
C ASN A 196 7.99 1.51 -0.19
N TYR A 197 8.24 1.10 1.04
CA TYR A 197 9.20 1.78 1.90
C TYR A 197 9.94 0.78 2.77
N PHE A 198 11.10 1.21 3.26
CA PHE A 198 11.88 0.51 4.27
C PHE A 198 12.48 1.55 5.22
N THR A 199 13.05 1.10 6.33
CA THR A 199 13.68 1.99 7.31
C THR A 199 15.18 1.74 7.43
N VAL A 200 15.95 2.79 7.67
CA VAL A 200 17.38 2.68 7.99
C VAL A 200 17.67 3.55 9.20
N GLU A 201 18.46 3.04 10.13
CA GLU A 201 19.02 3.76 11.26
C GLU A 201 20.56 3.69 11.20
N VAL A 202 21.23 4.71 11.75
CA VAL A 202 22.68 4.72 11.94
C VAL A 202 22.95 5.10 13.38
N GLY A 203 23.87 4.39 14.04
CA GLY A 203 24.25 4.66 15.43
C GLY A 203 23.75 3.56 16.38
N THR A 204 23.44 3.93 17.62
CA THR A 204 22.84 3.00 18.58
C THR A 204 21.40 2.71 18.18
N ASP A 205 21.12 1.46 17.81
CA ASP A 205 19.77 1.02 17.48
C ASP A 205 18.78 1.46 18.56
N SER A 206 17.70 2.10 18.12
CA SER A 206 16.51 2.33 18.94
C SER A 206 15.73 1.01 19.12
N THR A 207 16.40 -0.05 19.59
CA THR A 207 15.77 -1.36 19.71
C THR A 207 14.71 -1.37 20.82
N SER A 208 13.51 -1.77 20.41
CA SER A 208 12.34 -2.17 21.20
C SER A 208 11.35 -1.06 21.57
N LEU A 209 10.56 -0.65 20.58
CA LEU A 209 9.13 -0.50 20.83
C LEU A 209 8.50 -1.91 20.86
N PRO A 210 7.56 -2.19 21.78
CA PRO A 210 6.95 -3.52 21.86
C PRO A 210 6.26 -3.87 20.54
N VAL A 211 6.48 -5.08 20.06
CA VAL A 211 5.74 -5.66 18.93
C VAL A 211 4.25 -5.48 19.17
N THR A 212 3.59 -4.61 18.40
CA THR A 212 2.13 -4.68 18.27
C THR A 212 1.84 -5.97 17.52
N SER A 213 0.99 -6.81 18.12
CA SER A 213 0.62 -8.11 17.60
C SER A 213 0.26 -8.03 16.11
N ALA A 214 0.68 -9.04 15.34
CA ALA A 214 0.28 -9.17 13.94
C ALA A 214 -1.23 -9.01 13.77
N VAL A 215 -1.65 -8.36 12.68
CA VAL A 215 -3.07 -8.30 12.31
C VAL A 215 -3.57 -9.74 12.16
N ILE A 216 -4.48 -10.15 13.04
CA ILE A 216 -5.11 -11.46 12.97
C ILE A 216 -6.09 -11.44 11.80
N THR A 217 -5.62 -11.90 10.64
CA THR A 217 -6.40 -12.06 9.41
C THR A 217 -7.54 -13.06 9.54
N SER A 218 -7.63 -13.84 10.65
CA SER A 218 -8.74 -14.75 10.91
C SER A 218 -10.04 -14.06 11.37
N THR A 219 -10.04 -12.74 11.57
CA THR A 219 -11.25 -11.96 11.89
C THR A 219 -11.89 -11.27 10.68
N LEU A 220 -11.27 -11.30 9.49
CA LEU A 220 -11.96 -10.93 8.26
C LEU A 220 -13.00 -12.02 7.94
N ALA A 221 -14.24 -11.72 8.30
CA ALA A 221 -15.38 -12.59 8.06
C ALA A 221 -15.43 -13.03 6.59
N SER A 222 -15.46 -14.34 6.38
CA SER A 222 -15.91 -14.94 5.13
C SER A 222 -17.31 -14.43 4.80
N ALA A 223 -17.42 -13.48 3.88
CA ALA A 223 -18.69 -13.15 3.25
C ALA A 223 -19.13 -14.36 2.42
N GLN A 224 -19.89 -15.24 3.06
CA GLN A 224 -20.47 -16.44 2.49
C GLN A 224 -21.42 -16.05 1.36
N SER A 225 -21.14 -16.59 0.19
CA SER A 225 -22.01 -16.63 -0.98
C SER A 225 -23.39 -17.18 -0.63
N SER A 226 -24.42 -16.34 -0.76
CA SER A 226 -25.82 -16.79 -0.78
C SER A 226 -26.30 -16.90 -2.23
N ALA A 227 -26.10 -18.07 -2.84
CA ALA A 227 -26.89 -18.51 -3.99
C ALA A 227 -26.83 -20.05 -4.09
N GLY A 228 -27.90 -20.73 -3.65
CA GLY A 228 -28.22 -22.08 -4.15
C GLY A 228 -28.76 -22.02 -5.59
N PRO A 229 -29.00 -23.15 -6.30
CA PRO A 229 -29.63 -24.35 -5.73
C PRO A 229 -29.11 -25.74 -6.21
N SER A 230 -29.47 -26.75 -5.42
CA SER A 230 -29.90 -28.12 -5.77
C SER A 230 -29.03 -29.06 -6.63
N GLY A 231 -28.66 -30.21 -6.04
CA GLY A 231 -28.19 -31.40 -6.77
C GLY A 231 -28.02 -32.60 -5.84
N SER A 232 -28.97 -33.52 -5.89
CA SER A 232 -29.14 -34.77 -5.13
C SER A 232 -27.95 -35.74 -5.14
N HIS A 233 -27.74 -36.49 -4.04
CA HIS A 233 -27.59 -37.95 -4.10
C HIS A 233 -27.88 -38.64 -2.74
N SER A 234 -28.36 -39.88 -2.91
CA SER A 234 -29.06 -40.77 -1.99
C SER A 234 -28.14 -41.52 -1.03
N GLY A 235 -28.63 -41.83 0.18
CA GLY A 235 -28.00 -42.74 1.13
C GLY A 235 -28.94 -43.06 2.29
N SER A 236 -29.60 -44.22 2.19
CA SER A 236 -30.62 -44.76 3.10
C SER A 236 -30.06 -45.21 4.45
N ALA A 237 -30.76 -44.90 5.56
CA ALA A 237 -31.01 -45.85 6.65
C ALA A 237 -32.10 -45.35 7.64
N SER A 238 -33.15 -46.17 7.71
CA SER A 238 -34.27 -46.28 8.64
C SER A 238 -34.03 -45.90 10.13
N ALA A 239 -34.98 -45.17 10.75
CA ALA A 239 -35.89 -45.72 11.78
C ALA A 239 -36.76 -44.64 12.50
N SER A 240 -38.09 -44.83 12.38
CA SER A 240 -39.15 -44.67 13.39
C SER A 240 -39.40 -43.35 14.18
N ALA A 241 -40.61 -42.83 14.00
CA ALA A 241 -41.35 -41.77 14.73
C ALA A 241 -41.74 -42.20 16.19
N PRO A 242 -42.40 -41.37 17.07
CA PRO A 242 -43.17 -40.14 16.79
C PRO A 242 -43.06 -38.96 17.79
N ALA A 243 -43.68 -37.83 17.40
CA ALA A 243 -43.92 -36.59 18.15
C ALA A 243 -44.85 -36.81 19.39
N PRO A 244 -45.09 -35.84 20.33
CA PRO A 244 -45.63 -34.49 20.03
C PRO A 244 -45.28 -33.32 20.99
N SER A 245 -45.81 -32.14 20.64
CA SER A 245 -46.24 -30.99 21.48
C SER A 245 -45.30 -29.79 21.71
N ASN A 246 -45.69 -28.67 21.08
CA ASN A 246 -45.52 -27.26 21.52
C ASN A 246 -46.69 -26.89 22.48
N PRO A 247 -46.81 -25.70 23.16
CA PRO A 247 -46.08 -24.41 23.07
C PRO A 247 -45.84 -23.75 24.48
N PRO A 248 -45.88 -22.40 24.72
CA PRO A 248 -44.95 -21.31 24.34
C PRO A 248 -44.43 -20.46 25.54
N ASN A 249 -43.67 -19.40 25.21
CA ASN A 249 -43.45 -18.13 25.94
C ASN A 249 -42.47 -18.10 27.15
N ASN A 250 -41.36 -17.37 26.98
CA ASN A 250 -41.25 -16.05 27.63
C ASN A 250 -40.15 -15.18 27.00
N ALA A 251 -40.54 -13.94 26.71
CA ALA A 251 -39.68 -12.85 26.28
C ALA A 251 -39.03 -12.18 27.50
N VAL A 252 -37.78 -11.72 27.36
CA VAL A 252 -37.31 -10.52 28.05
C VAL A 252 -36.39 -9.75 27.11
N ALA A 253 -36.81 -8.54 26.76
CA ALA A 253 -36.07 -7.56 25.99
C ALA A 253 -35.17 -6.74 26.92
N ALA A 254 -33.98 -6.36 26.45
CA ALA A 254 -33.21 -5.25 27.02
C ALA A 254 -32.77 -4.35 25.86
N LYS A 255 -33.43 -3.20 25.74
CA LYS A 255 -33.01 -2.04 24.93
C LYS A 255 -32.07 -1.20 25.78
N ILE A 256 -30.97 -0.73 25.19
CA ILE A 256 -30.13 0.33 25.73
C ILE A 256 -30.21 1.49 24.74
N GLU A 257 -30.83 2.59 25.17
CA GLU A 257 -30.79 3.88 24.48
C GLU A 257 -29.65 4.73 25.05
N MET A 258 -28.98 5.47 24.18
CA MET A 258 -27.83 6.33 24.46
C MET A 258 -28.26 7.79 24.23
N THR A 259 -28.35 8.57 25.30
CA THR A 259 -28.70 10.00 25.27
C THR A 259 -27.43 10.85 25.20
N VAL A 260 -27.38 11.75 24.22
CA VAL A 260 -26.36 12.78 24.02
C VAL A 260 -26.72 14.04 24.84
N ALA A 261 -25.77 14.59 25.58
CA ALA A 261 -25.90 15.90 26.24
C ALA A 261 -24.88 16.89 25.66
N ILE A 262 -25.38 17.99 25.10
CA ILE A 262 -24.62 19.16 24.65
C ILE A 262 -24.76 20.23 25.75
N LEU A 263 -23.64 20.76 26.24
CA LEU A 263 -23.63 21.91 27.14
C LEU A 263 -22.92 23.08 26.46
N ALA A 264 -23.67 24.15 26.18
CA ALA A 264 -23.16 25.45 25.74
C ALA A 264 -23.54 26.49 26.80
N ALA A 265 -22.56 27.24 27.30
CA ALA A 265 -22.79 28.42 28.13
C ALA A 265 -21.86 29.53 27.63
N GLY A 266 -22.45 30.56 27.04
CA GLY A 266 -21.77 31.80 26.67
C GLY A 266 -21.63 32.73 27.87
N LEU A 267 -20.56 33.52 27.87
CA LEU A 267 -20.41 34.66 28.76
C LEU A 267 -20.02 35.88 27.91
N SER A 268 -20.94 36.84 27.86
CA SER A 268 -20.74 38.19 27.35
C SER A 268 -20.61 39.13 28.54
N LEU A 269 -19.63 40.02 28.54
CA LEU A 269 -19.59 41.15 29.46
C LEU A 269 -18.94 42.36 28.78
N ALA A 270 -19.66 43.48 28.81
CA ALA A 270 -19.26 44.78 28.31
C ALA A 270 -19.22 45.81 29.47
N LEU A 271 -18.35 46.81 29.28
CA LEU A 271 -18.24 48.12 29.93
C LEU A 271 -17.75 48.21 31.40
N LEU A 272 -16.50 48.64 31.57
CA LEU A 272 -16.12 50.03 31.91
C LEU A 272 -14.68 50.31 31.47
#